data_AF-A0A0M9YF07-F1
#
_entry.id   AF-A0A0M9YF07-F1
#
_cell.length_a   1.000
_cell.length_b   1.000
_cell.length_c   1.000
_cell.angle_alpha   90.00
_cell.angle_beta   90.00
_cell.angle_gamma   90.00
#
_symmetry.space_group_name_H-M   'P 1'
#
loop_
_entity.id
_entity.type
_entity.pdbx_description
1 polymer ?
#
loop_
_entity_poly.entity_id
_entity_poly.type
_entity_poly.pdbx_seq_one_letter_code
_entity_poly.pdbx_strand_id
1 'polypeptide(L)'
;MRIQDNQELDVTVVAVAHVGAKVEVDGMNGMFGFIDQMKHPSWWDESVAPPRAGDKLHVCVLDPSREPPRLSALQNDIDIARRLRGVGG
;
A
#
# COMPACT_ATOMS: atom_id res chain seq x y z
N MET A 1 11.97 0.48 12.92
CA MET A 1 12.24 0.41 11.47
C MET A 1 11.52 1.58 10.81
N ARG A 2 12.14 2.26 9.84
CA ARG A 2 11.53 3.40 9.13
C ARG A 2 11.12 2.96 7.73
N ILE A 3 9.89 3.30 7.34
CA ILE A 3 9.37 3.07 5.99
C ILE A 3 10.10 4.01 5.01
N GLN A 4 10.52 3.49 3.86
CA GLN A 4 11.27 4.23 2.83
C GLN A 4 10.54 4.23 1.49
N ASP A 5 10.85 5.21 0.64
CA ASP A 5 10.33 5.28 -0.72
C ASP A 5 10.60 4.00 -1.50
N ASN A 6 9.62 3.59 -2.30
CA ASN A 6 9.66 2.40 -3.13
C ASN A 6 9.82 1.09 -2.36
N GLN A 7 9.81 1.07 -1.03
CA GLN A 7 9.84 -0.17 -0.26
C GLN A 7 8.55 -0.97 -0.50
N GLU A 8 8.67 -2.28 -0.67
CA GLU A 8 7.53 -3.20 -0.66
C GLU A 8 7.23 -3.68 0.76
N LEU A 9 5.93 -3.79 1.07
CA LEU A 9 5.43 -4.19 2.38
C LEU A 9 4.24 -5.14 2.19
N ASP A 10 4.11 -6.09 3.11
CA ASP A 10 2.86 -6.81 3.31
C ASP A 10 2.07 -6.13 4.42
N VAL A 11 0.79 -5.92 4.18
CA VAL A 11 -0.08 -5.15 5.08
C VAL A 11 -1.43 -5.83 5.25
N THR A 12 -2.07 -5.59 6.39
CA THR A 12 -3.44 -6.02 6.68
C THR A 12 -4.35 -4.80 6.73
N VAL A 13 -5.47 -4.83 6.01
CA VAL A 13 -6.49 -3.77 6.05
C VAL A 13 -7.16 -3.77 7.43
N VAL A 14 -7.13 -2.63 8.12
CA VAL A 14 -7.72 -2.47 9.46
C VAL A 14 -8.98 -1.61 9.46
N ALA A 15 -9.13 -0.72 8.48
CA ALA A 15 -10.35 0.07 8.30
C ALA A 15 -10.50 0.51 6.83
N VAL A 16 -11.75 0.67 6.39
CA VAL A 16 -12.08 1.11 5.04
C VAL A 16 -12.98 2.34 5.13
N ALA A 17 -12.70 3.34 4.31
CA ALA A 17 -13.48 4.56 4.15
C ALA A 17 -13.78 4.76 2.66
N HIS A 18 -14.70 5.68 2.34
CA HIS A 18 -15.02 6.00 0.94
C HIS A 18 -13.79 6.40 0.12
N VAL A 19 -12.83 7.08 0.75
CA VAL A 19 -11.62 7.62 0.10
C VAL A 19 -10.44 6.66 0.04
N GLY A 20 -10.54 5.47 0.65
CA GLY A 20 -9.43 4.53 0.71
C GLY A 20 -9.44 3.62 1.93
N ALA A 21 -8.32 2.94 2.16
CA ALA A 21 -8.16 1.97 3.23
C ALA A 21 -6.99 2.32 4.14
N LYS A 22 -7.20 2.20 5.46
CA LYS A 22 -6.13 2.19 6.46
C LYS A 22 -5.64 0.76 6.61
N VAL A 23 -4.32 0.59 6.62
CA VAL A 23 -3.66 -0.71 6.75
C VAL A 23 -2.64 -0.69 7.88
N GLU A 24 -2.37 -1.84 8.48
CA GLU A 24 -1.28 -2.06 9.42
C GLU A 24 -0.19 -2.90 8.75
N VAL A 25 1.08 -2.57 8.97
CA VAL A 25 2.21 -3.28 8.37
C VAL A 25 2.43 -4.58 9.11
N ASP A 26 2.42 -5.70 8.37
CA ASP A 26 2.58 -7.03 8.95
C ASP A 26 3.97 -7.14 9.62
N GLY A 27 4.00 -7.66 10.84
CA GLY A 27 5.24 -7.78 11.64
C GLY A 27 5.71 -6.47 12.30
N MET A 28 4.99 -5.36 12.15
CA MET A 28 5.31 -4.07 12.78
C MET A 28 4.10 -3.49 13.52
N ASN A 29 3.91 -3.92 14.78
CA ASN A 29 2.80 -3.45 15.61
C ASN A 29 2.71 -1.92 15.68
N GLY A 30 1.52 -1.40 15.39
CA GLY A 30 1.21 0.03 15.48
C GLY A 30 1.75 0.87 14.32
N MET A 31 2.38 0.25 13.31
CA MET A 31 2.80 0.95 12.09
C MET A 31 1.67 0.91 11.06
N PHE A 32 1.06 2.06 10.80
CA PHE A 32 -0.06 2.16 9.86
C PHE A 32 0.34 2.83 8.54
N GLY A 33 -0.37 2.47 7.48
CA GLY A 33 -0.33 3.13 6.17
C GLY A 33 -1.73 3.48 5.68
N PHE A 34 -1.80 4.21 4.57
CA PHE A 34 -3.04 4.51 3.87
C PHE A 34 -2.91 4.30 2.37
N ILE A 35 -3.90 3.61 1.81
CA ILE A 35 -4.06 3.36 0.38
C ILE A 35 -5.24 4.22 -0.07
N ASP A 36 -4.99 5.28 -0.85
CA ASP A 36 -6.05 6.04 -1.51
C ASP A 36 -6.87 5.11 -2.44
N GLN A 37 -8.17 5.34 -2.59
CA GLN A 37 -9.04 4.45 -3.38
C GLN A 37 -8.50 4.16 -4.78
N MET A 38 -7.92 5.18 -5.44
CA MET A 38 -7.33 5.07 -6.79
C MET A 38 -6.05 4.24 -6.82
N LYS A 39 -5.46 3.94 -5.66
CA LYS A 39 -4.28 3.09 -5.49
C LYS A 39 -4.63 1.66 -5.09
N HIS A 40 -5.91 1.31 -5.11
CA HIS A 40 -6.40 -0.06 -5.00
C HIS A 40 -6.86 -0.58 -6.38
N PRO A 41 -6.59 -1.85 -6.75
CA PRO A 41 -6.96 -2.37 -8.07
C PRO A 41 -8.46 -2.33 -8.38
N SER A 42 -9.32 -2.52 -7.38
CA SER A 42 -10.79 -2.47 -7.55
C SER A 42 -11.33 -1.13 -8.05
N TRP A 43 -10.53 -0.06 -8.02
CA TRP A 43 -10.91 1.22 -8.61
C TRP A 43 -10.85 1.20 -10.14
N TRP A 44 -9.97 0.36 -10.70
CA TRP A 44 -9.70 0.29 -12.13
C TRP A 44 -10.26 -0.98 -12.79
N ASP A 45 -10.59 -1.99 -11.98
CA ASP A 45 -11.10 -3.28 -12.43
C ASP A 45 -12.28 -3.72 -11.56
N GLU A 46 -13.49 -3.71 -12.14
CA GLU A 46 -14.74 -4.09 -11.47
C GLU A 46 -14.78 -5.59 -11.09
N SER A 47 -13.92 -6.42 -11.69
CA SER A 47 -13.80 -7.83 -11.32
C SER A 47 -13.03 -8.04 -10.01
N VAL A 48 -12.29 -7.02 -9.55
CA VAL A 48 -11.58 -7.06 -8.28
C VAL A 48 -12.48 -6.53 -7.17
N ALA A 49 -12.66 -7.34 -6.12
CA ALA A 49 -13.43 -6.93 -4.96
C ALA A 49 -12.84 -5.67 -4.28
N PRO A 50 -13.69 -4.72 -3.83
CA PRO A 50 -13.25 -3.62 -2.98
C PRO A 50 -12.58 -4.12 -1.68
N PRO A 51 -11.64 -3.34 -1.10
CA PRO A 51 -10.93 -3.76 0.09
C PRO A 51 -11.88 -3.92 1.28
N ARG A 52 -11.59 -4.89 2.15
CA ARG A 52 -12.31 -5.19 3.38
C ARG A 52 -11.35 -5.29 4.55
N ALA A 53 -11.82 -4.99 5.76
CA ALA A 53 -11.04 -5.21 6.96
C ALA A 53 -10.67 -6.70 7.09
N GLY A 54 -9.40 -6.97 7.37
CA GLY A 54 -8.81 -8.31 7.41
C GLY A 54 -8.14 -8.75 6.10
N ASP A 55 -8.35 -8.06 4.99
CA ASP A 55 -7.68 -8.38 3.73
C ASP A 55 -6.17 -8.17 3.86
N LYS A 56 -5.40 -9.10 3.31
CA LYS A 56 -3.95 -9.00 3.18
C LYS A 56 -3.59 -8.48 1.80
N LEU A 57 -2.78 -7.43 1.75
CA LEU A 57 -2.36 -6.79 0.52
C LEU A 57 -0.83 -6.69 0.48
N HIS A 58 -0.29 -6.86 -0.72
CA HIS A 58 1.10 -6.53 -1.02
C HIS A 58 1.15 -5.14 -1.66
N VAL A 59 1.98 -4.25 -1.12
CA VAL A 59 1.98 -2.83 -1.49
C VAL A 59 3.38 -2.28 -1.63
N CYS A 60 3.52 -1.17 -2.37
CA CYS A 60 4.72 -0.34 -2.33
C CYS A 60 4.45 1.01 -1.65
N VAL A 61 5.50 1.59 -1.09
CA VAL A 61 5.49 2.92 -0.48
C VAL A 61 5.66 3.97 -1.58
N LEU A 62 4.69 4.87 -1.68
CA LEU A 62 4.73 6.02 -2.59
C LEU A 62 5.26 7.29 -1.94
N ASP A 63 4.92 7.51 -0.67
CA ASP A 63 5.35 8.70 0.08
C ASP A 63 5.39 8.39 1.60
N PRO A 64 6.60 8.16 2.16
CA PRO A 64 6.80 7.91 3.59
C PRO A 64 6.78 9.18 4.43
N SER A 65 6.71 10.37 3.83
CA SER A 65 6.69 11.65 4.56
C SER A 65 5.29 12.01 5.07
N ARG A 66 4.25 11.38 4.53
CA ARG A 66 2.85 11.55 4.93
C ARG A 66 2.54 10.77 6.20
N GLU A 67 1.54 11.23 6.95
CA GLU A 67 1.07 10.56 8.17
C GLU A 67 -0.44 10.24 8.07
N PRO A 68 -0.82 8.96 7.97
CA PRO A 68 0.04 7.80 7.73
C PRO A 68 0.67 7.81 6.30
N PRO A 69 1.79 7.09 6.09
CA PRO A 69 2.45 6.93 4.79
C PRO A 69 1.50 6.53 3.67
N ARG A 70 1.75 7.02 2.45
CA ARG A 70 0.95 6.66 1.28
C ARG A 70 1.51 5.43 0.59
N LEU A 71 0.63 4.47 0.36
CA LEU A 71 0.94 3.17 -0.20
C LEU A 71 0.11 2.91 -1.47
N SER A 72 0.57 1.99 -2.31
CA SER A 72 -0.16 1.52 -3.48
C SER A 72 -0.18 0.01 -3.56
N ALA A 73 -1.37 -0.53 -3.84
CA ALA A 73 -1.58 -1.95 -4.15
C ALA A 73 -1.62 -2.21 -5.66
N LEU A 74 -1.34 -1.21 -6.50
CA LEU A 74 -1.33 -1.38 -7.94
C LEU A 74 -0.05 -2.10 -8.38
N GLN A 75 -0.20 -3.16 -9.18
CA GLN A 75 0.94 -3.93 -9.71
C GLN A 75 1.92 -3.03 -10.48
N ASN A 76 1.42 -2.07 -11.27
CA ASN A 76 2.27 -1.14 -12.02
C ASN A 76 3.13 -0.27 -11.10
N ASP A 77 2.59 0.24 -9.99
CA ASP A 77 3.36 1.03 -9.03
C ASP A 77 4.41 0.16 -8.32
N ILE A 78 4.07 -1.09 -8.00
CA ILE A 78 5.00 -2.07 -7.42
C ILE A 78 6.14 -2.38 -8.40
N ASP A 79 5.83 -2.59 -9.67
CA ASP A 79 6.85 -2.87 -10.69
C ASP A 79 7.78 -1.67 -10.93
N ILE A 80 7.25 -0.44 -10.90
CA ILE A 80 8.06 0.79 -10.93
C ILE A 80 8.97 0.86 -9.69
N ALA A 81 8.41 0.63 -8.50
CA ALA A 81 9.17 0.64 -7.26
C ALA A 81 10.32 -0.39 -7.27
N ARG A 82 10.07 -1.62 -7.75
CA ARG A 82 11.10 -2.66 -7.95
C ARG A 82 12.23 -2.19 -8.86
N ARG A 83 11.89 -1.57 -10.00
CA ARG A 83 12.88 -1.04 -10.94
C ARG A 83 13.72 0.06 -10.31
N LEU A 84 13.09 1.01 -9.61
CA LEU A 84 13.80 2.11 -8.96
C LEU A 84 14.77 1.61 -7.87
N ARG A 85 14.41 0.58 -7.11
CA ARG A 85 15.34 -0.06 -6.15
C ARG A 85 16.50 -0.79 -6.84
N GLY A 86 16.29 -1.34 -8.04
CA GLY A 86 17.31 -2.04 -8.81
C GLY A 86 18.32 -1.14 -9.55
N VAL A 87 17.99 0.14 -9.76
CA VAL A 87 18.85 1.12 -10.45
C VAL A 87 19.87 1.77 -9.50
N GLY A 88 19.72 1.60 -8.18
CA GLY A 88 20.64 2.11 -7.17
C GLY A 88 21.73 1.13 -6.72
N GLY A 89 21.96 0.04 -7.46
CA GLY A 89 22.96 -1.00 -7.16
C GLY A 89 24.26 -0.85 -7.94
#